data_AF-A0A485KTN8-F1
#
_entry.id   AF-A0A485KTN8-F1
#
_cell.length_a   1.000
_cell.length_b   1.000
_cell.length_c   1.000
_cell.angle_alpha   90.00
_cell.angle_beta   90.00
_cell.angle_gamma   90.00
#
_symmetry.space_group_name_H-M   'P 1'
#
loop_
_entity.id
_entity.type
_entity.pdbx_description
1 polymer ?
#
loop_
_entity_poly.entity_id
_entity_poly.type
_entity_poly.pdbx_seq_one_letter_code
_entity_poly.pdbx_strand_id
1 'polypeptide(L)'
;MLVESWYDFHMDQSNSTNPPRCGRHITTTAMASVQEQVLELERLQATWHEMEQRIRANLAKAAQLITLNVGGTLFTTSKETLVRIPGSYFHAMLGSGLWQPDGPHGSYFLDMDPLHFDRVMMYLRQGELSMDGLSDWDVRQLERTMAYLNLPIPSDATWTWNPKQCHESITLSETNRCAFAADKTTNGTYQSVLGSSPVTQFRVRINEMASDDLYIGLTPQKGVHVSAYNPTKGGVYMQADGHVYANGGKTVCFSRLRRGDMILMRRADGNISIELNGQELGVAGTVDPTVDLFPVLCTWARAKVSIVY
;
A
#
# COMPACT_ATOMS: atom_id res chain seq x y z
N MET A 1 -49.75 -52.89 49.99
CA MET A 1 -51.12 -53.02 50.51
C MET A 1 -51.53 -51.63 50.97
N LEU A 2 -52.15 -50.85 50.09
CA LEU A 2 -53.60 -50.87 49.79
C LEU A 2 -54.32 -50.29 51.02
N VAL A 3 -55.07 -49.20 50.93
CA VAL A 3 -56.20 -49.02 50.03
C VAL A 3 -56.44 -47.52 49.78
N GLU A 4 -56.50 -47.17 48.49
CA GLU A 4 -57.17 -45.99 47.97
C GLU A 4 -58.65 -45.98 48.36
N SER A 5 -59.25 -44.82 48.62
CA SER A 5 -60.69 -44.68 48.40
C SER A 5 -60.95 -43.37 47.70
N TRP A 6 -60.99 -43.50 46.38
CA TRP A 6 -61.74 -42.63 45.48
C TRP A 6 -63.21 -42.56 45.92
N TYR A 7 -63.81 -41.38 45.80
CA TYR A 7 -65.10 -41.27 45.12
C TYR A 7 -65.23 -39.88 44.50
N ASP A 8 -65.11 -39.88 43.18
CA ASP A 8 -65.57 -38.83 42.27
C ASP A 8 -67.06 -38.59 42.41
N PHE A 9 -67.47 -37.31 42.38
CA PHE A 9 -68.65 -36.91 41.61
C PHE A 9 -68.56 -35.43 41.22
N HIS A 10 -68.46 -35.20 39.92
CA HIS A 10 -68.50 -33.88 39.28
C HIS A 10 -69.89 -33.22 39.39
N MET A 11 -69.91 -31.91 39.64
CA MET A 11 -70.77 -31.00 38.90
C MET A 11 -70.19 -29.59 38.84
N ASP A 12 -70.69 -28.86 37.86
CA ASP A 12 -70.01 -27.91 37.00
C ASP A 12 -70.34 -26.44 37.36
N GLN A 13 -69.59 -25.53 36.74
CA GLN A 13 -69.92 -24.13 36.42
C GLN A 13 -69.67 -22.99 37.43
N SER A 14 -68.59 -22.28 37.11
CA SER A 14 -68.60 -20.87 36.63
C SER A 14 -68.31 -19.72 37.60
N ASN A 15 -67.36 -18.89 37.11
CA ASN A 15 -67.14 -17.46 37.32
C ASN A 15 -66.70 -16.95 38.70
N SER A 16 -65.46 -16.40 38.78
CA SER A 16 -65.23 -14.95 39.00
C SER A 16 -63.75 -14.63 39.28
N THR A 17 -63.17 -13.79 38.41
CA THR A 17 -62.17 -12.73 38.65
C THR A 17 -60.83 -13.04 39.35
N ASN A 18 -59.75 -13.07 38.57
CA ASN A 18 -58.39 -12.71 39.02
C ASN A 18 -57.90 -11.46 38.24
N PRO A 19 -57.24 -10.47 38.89
CA PRO A 19 -56.85 -9.21 38.25
C PRO A 19 -55.69 -9.38 37.25
N PRO A 20 -55.49 -8.42 36.32
CA PRO A 20 -54.44 -8.53 35.32
C PRO A 20 -53.06 -8.38 35.97
N ARG A 21 -52.14 -9.29 35.63
CA ARG A 21 -50.73 -9.26 36.01
C ARG A 21 -50.02 -8.05 35.38
N CYS A 22 -50.06 -6.89 36.04
CA CYS A 22 -49.22 -5.74 35.72
C CYS A 22 -47.98 -5.78 36.62
N GLY A 23 -46.85 -6.27 36.12
CA GLY A 23 -45.62 -6.34 36.92
C GLY A 23 -44.41 -7.05 36.31
N ARG A 24 -44.53 -7.72 35.16
CA ARG A 24 -43.41 -8.42 34.52
C ARG A 24 -42.72 -7.68 33.37
N HIS A 25 -43.33 -6.62 32.83
CA HIS A 25 -42.78 -5.91 31.66
C HIS A 25 -41.79 -4.78 32.02
N ILE A 26 -41.96 -4.12 33.17
CA ILE A 26 -41.13 -2.96 33.54
C ILE A 26 -39.71 -3.37 33.96
N THR A 27 -39.57 -4.52 34.62
CA THR A 27 -38.25 -5.02 35.09
C THR A 27 -37.36 -5.50 33.94
N THR A 28 -37.95 -6.03 32.87
CA THR A 28 -37.21 -6.56 31.72
C THR A 28 -36.55 -5.45 30.89
N THR A 29 -37.26 -4.34 30.66
CA THR A 29 -36.72 -3.18 29.92
C THR A 29 -35.61 -2.48 30.70
N ALA A 30 -35.76 -2.32 32.02
CA ALA A 30 -34.72 -1.73 32.86
C ALA A 30 -33.47 -2.62 32.94
N MET A 31 -33.62 -3.94 33.05
CA MET A 31 -32.48 -4.87 33.02
C MET A 31 -31.74 -4.87 31.67
N ALA A 32 -32.47 -4.83 30.55
CA ALA A 32 -31.86 -4.75 29.23
C ALA A 32 -31.05 -3.45 29.04
N SER A 33 -31.59 -2.31 29.50
CA SER A 33 -30.89 -1.03 29.46
C SER A 33 -29.62 -1.02 30.33
N VAL A 34 -29.66 -1.65 31.51
CA VAL A 34 -28.47 -1.79 32.37
C VAL A 34 -27.43 -2.72 31.72
N GLN A 35 -27.85 -3.83 31.10
CA GLN A 35 -26.95 -4.75 30.39
C GLN A 35 -26.25 -4.06 29.21
N GLU A 36 -26.96 -3.21 28.47
CA GLU A 36 -26.38 -2.42 27.38
C GLU A 36 -25.33 -1.44 27.88
N GLN A 37 -25.61 -0.73 28.98
CA GLN A 37 -24.65 0.19 29.61
C GLN A 37 -23.40 -0.52 30.15
N VAL A 38 -23.55 -1.71 30.74
CA VAL A 38 -22.41 -2.52 31.19
C VAL A 38 -21.52 -2.91 30.00
N LEU A 39 -22.13 -3.34 28.90
CA LEU A 39 -21.39 -3.73 27.70
C LEU A 39 -20.69 -2.54 27.04
N GLU A 40 -21.30 -1.34 27.09
CA GLU A 40 -20.65 -0.10 26.66
C GLU A 40 -19.44 0.26 27.53
N LEU A 41 -19.58 0.16 28.86
CA LEU A 41 -18.48 0.40 29.80
C LEU A 41 -17.32 -0.58 29.60
N GLU A 42 -17.61 -1.86 29.36
CA GLU A 42 -16.59 -2.87 29.06
C GLU A 42 -15.82 -2.54 27.77
N ARG A 43 -16.52 -2.11 26.71
CA ARG A 43 -15.87 -1.65 25.47
C ARG A 43 -14.99 -0.42 25.69
N LEU A 44 -15.48 0.54 26.48
CA LEU A 44 -14.72 1.75 26.82
C LEU A 44 -13.48 1.39 27.65
N GLN A 45 -13.62 0.48 28.61
CA GLN A 45 -12.50 -0.04 29.41
C GLN A 45 -11.46 -0.74 28.53
N ALA A 46 -11.87 -1.58 27.58
CA ALA A 46 -10.97 -2.23 26.64
C ALA A 46 -10.20 -1.19 25.79
N THR A 47 -10.90 -0.19 25.27
CA THR A 47 -10.31 0.91 24.49
C THR A 47 -9.30 1.71 25.33
N TRP A 48 -9.67 2.06 26.57
CA TRP A 48 -8.79 2.76 27.50
C TRP A 48 -7.55 1.94 27.84
N HIS A 49 -7.71 0.64 28.07
CA HIS A 49 -6.61 -0.26 28.35
C HIS A 49 -5.62 -0.32 27.17
N GLU A 50 -6.12 -0.40 25.94
CA GLU A 50 -5.28 -0.34 24.74
C GLU A 50 -4.52 0.99 24.64
N MET A 51 -5.18 2.12 24.89
CA MET A 51 -4.54 3.43 24.91
C MET A 51 -3.45 3.50 25.98
N GLU A 52 -3.72 3.02 27.19
CA GLU A 52 -2.75 2.98 28.28
C GLU A 52 -1.53 2.13 27.93
N GLN A 53 -1.75 0.96 27.30
CA GLN A 53 -0.66 0.13 26.80
C GLN A 53 0.19 0.85 25.75
N ARG A 54 -0.44 1.57 24.80
CA ARG A 54 0.29 2.39 23.81
C ARG A 54 1.11 3.50 24.47
N ILE A 55 0.55 4.19 25.48
CA ILE A 55 1.26 5.22 26.25
C ILE A 55 2.46 4.61 26.98
N ARG A 56 2.27 3.49 27.68
CA ARG A 56 3.37 2.80 28.39
C ARG A 56 4.47 2.36 27.43
N ALA A 57 4.13 1.83 26.26
CA ALA A 57 5.10 1.46 25.24
C ALA A 57 5.90 2.67 24.72
N ASN A 58 5.23 3.81 24.50
CA ASN A 58 5.90 5.04 24.10
C ASN A 58 6.83 5.60 25.20
N LEU A 59 6.42 5.53 26.47
CA LEU A 59 7.27 5.93 27.61
C LEU A 59 8.51 5.05 27.73
N ALA A 60 8.39 3.73 27.53
CA ALA A 60 9.53 2.82 27.52
C ALA A 60 10.53 3.15 26.40
N LYS A 61 10.04 3.51 25.20
CA LYS A 61 10.87 3.98 24.09
C LYS A 61 11.57 5.31 24.38
N ALA A 62 10.93 6.20 25.13
CA ALA A 62 11.50 7.51 25.50
C ALA A 62 12.74 7.39 26.40
N ALA A 63 12.86 6.31 27.18
CA ALA A 63 14.04 6.05 28.03
C ALA A 63 15.31 5.68 27.24
N GLN A 64 15.19 5.36 25.94
CA GLN A 64 16.31 4.94 25.08
C GLN A 64 16.37 5.76 23.79
N LEU A 65 16.10 7.07 23.90
CA LEU A 65 16.23 7.96 22.76
C LEU A 65 17.69 8.18 22.39
N ILE A 66 17.94 8.19 21.10
CA ILE A 66 19.20 8.49 20.45
C ILE A 66 18.97 9.70 19.56
N THR A 67 19.88 10.67 19.66
CA THR A 67 19.89 11.84 18.78
C THR A 67 21.00 11.69 17.75
N LEU A 68 20.64 11.74 16.48
CA LEU A 68 21.54 11.80 15.35
C LEU A 68 21.69 13.26 14.92
N ASN A 69 22.92 13.68 14.63
CA ASN A 69 23.20 14.97 14.01
C ASN A 69 23.65 14.71 12.57
N VAL A 70 22.75 14.92 11.60
CA VAL A 70 22.98 14.67 10.17
C VAL A 70 23.31 15.99 9.50
N GLY A 71 24.58 16.21 9.18
CA GLY A 71 25.03 17.44 8.50
C GLY A 71 24.63 18.74 9.22
N GLY A 72 24.45 18.70 10.55
CA GLY A 72 23.99 19.83 11.36
C GLY A 72 22.51 19.77 11.78
N THR A 73 21.70 18.87 11.22
CA THR A 73 20.27 18.73 11.55
C THR A 73 20.05 17.60 12.54
N LEU A 74 19.31 17.86 13.62
CA LEU A 74 19.07 16.88 14.68
C LEU A 74 17.83 16.01 14.39
N PHE A 75 18.02 14.69 14.44
CA PHE A 75 16.96 13.70 14.34
C PHE A 75 16.97 12.81 15.59
N THR A 76 15.88 12.81 16.35
CA THR A 76 15.75 11.97 17.55
C THR A 76 14.80 10.81 17.31
N THR A 77 15.21 9.61 17.71
CA THR A 77 14.34 8.42 17.71
C THR A 77 14.81 7.40 18.74
N SER A 78 14.06 6.32 18.93
CA SER A 78 14.45 5.25 19.87
C SER A 78 15.58 4.39 19.32
N LYS A 79 16.43 3.85 20.20
CA LYS A 79 17.45 2.85 19.83
C LYS A 79 16.86 1.69 19.03
N GLU A 80 15.69 1.20 19.45
CA GLU A 80 14.94 0.12 18.79
C GLU A 80 14.66 0.45 17.32
N THR A 81 14.26 1.68 17.00
CA THR A 81 14.01 2.13 15.62
C THR A 81 15.28 2.03 14.77
N LEU A 82 16.42 2.48 15.29
CA LEU A 82 17.68 2.51 14.55
C LEU A 82 18.23 1.11 14.29
N VAL A 83 18.09 0.18 15.25
CA VAL A 83 18.59 -1.20 15.11
C VAL A 83 17.58 -2.15 14.46
N ARG A 84 16.43 -1.66 14.03
CA ARG A 84 15.34 -2.48 13.48
C ARG A 84 15.76 -3.36 12.31
N ILE A 85 16.65 -2.86 11.46
CA ILE A 85 17.15 -3.58 10.27
C ILE A 85 18.50 -4.20 10.61
N PRO A 86 18.58 -5.53 10.81
CA PRO A 86 19.84 -6.20 11.08
C PRO A 86 20.84 -6.01 9.94
N GLY A 87 22.10 -5.77 10.30
CA GLY A 87 23.18 -5.55 9.31
C GLY A 87 23.21 -4.16 8.69
N SER A 88 22.25 -3.28 8.99
CA SER A 88 22.32 -1.87 8.60
C SER A 88 23.48 -1.15 9.30
N TYR A 89 23.83 0.03 8.79
CA TYR A 89 24.83 0.91 9.38
C TYR A 89 24.54 1.19 10.86
N PHE A 90 23.29 1.56 11.20
CA PHE A 90 22.88 1.84 12.57
C PHE A 90 22.94 0.62 13.49
N HIS A 91 22.61 -0.57 12.96
CA HIS A 91 22.72 -1.82 13.71
C HIS A 91 24.19 -2.11 14.06
N ALA A 92 25.11 -2.00 13.10
CA ALA A 92 26.55 -2.20 13.33
C ALA A 92 27.12 -1.13 14.27
N MET A 93 26.76 0.12 14.05
CA MET A 93 27.14 1.27 14.86
C MET A 93 26.77 1.10 16.34
N LEU A 94 25.51 0.82 16.64
CA LEU A 94 25.01 0.73 18.01
C LEU A 94 25.28 -0.63 18.68
N GLY A 95 25.57 -1.66 17.88
CA GLY A 95 25.93 -2.99 18.35
C GLY A 95 27.43 -3.17 18.63
N SER A 96 28.30 -2.46 17.91
CA SER A 96 29.75 -2.61 18.05
C SER A 96 30.33 -1.97 19.31
N GLY A 97 29.64 -0.98 19.89
CA GLY A 97 30.16 -0.17 21.01
C GLY A 97 31.37 0.70 20.64
N LEU A 98 31.78 0.70 19.36
CA LEU A 98 32.92 1.46 18.85
C LEU A 98 32.61 2.94 18.70
N TRP A 99 31.33 3.29 18.54
CA TRP A 99 30.91 4.69 18.44
C TRP A 99 30.27 5.14 19.74
N GLN A 100 30.91 6.10 20.39
CA GLN A 100 30.36 6.86 21.50
C GLN A 100 29.89 8.20 20.94
N PRO A 101 28.79 8.78 21.47
CA PRO A 101 28.31 10.05 20.99
C PRO A 101 29.35 11.14 21.24
N ASP A 102 29.79 11.78 20.16
CA ASP A 102 30.87 12.76 20.11
C ASP A 102 30.35 14.19 19.89
N GLY A 103 29.07 14.33 19.53
CA GLY A 103 28.41 15.60 19.31
C GLY A 103 27.85 16.27 20.57
N PRO A 104 27.46 17.56 20.48
CA PRO A 104 26.78 18.27 21.57
C PRO A 104 25.59 17.48 22.11
N HIS A 105 25.43 17.49 23.43
CA HIS A 105 24.36 16.78 24.15
C HIS A 105 24.29 15.26 23.92
N GLY A 106 25.42 14.62 23.56
CA GLY A 106 25.46 13.18 23.37
C GLY A 106 24.80 12.73 22.06
N SER A 107 24.92 13.54 21.01
CA SER A 107 24.47 13.18 19.67
C SER A 107 25.53 12.38 18.89
N TYR A 108 25.08 11.54 17.96
CA TYR A 108 25.95 10.85 17.00
C TYR A 108 26.02 11.65 15.72
N PHE A 109 27.21 12.10 15.34
CA PHE A 109 27.37 12.87 14.11
C PHE A 109 27.41 11.98 12.87
N LEU A 110 26.69 12.39 11.84
CA LEU A 110 26.62 11.77 10.52
C LEU A 110 26.96 12.84 9.48
N ASP A 111 28.07 12.66 8.79
CA ASP A 111 28.53 13.54 7.71
C ASP A 111 27.76 13.26 6.41
N MET A 112 26.46 13.60 6.42
CA MET A 112 25.55 13.41 5.31
C MET A 112 24.66 14.64 5.14
N ASP A 113 24.14 14.83 3.93
CA ASP A 113 23.12 15.83 3.67
C ASP A 113 21.82 15.45 4.42
N PRO A 114 21.27 16.33 5.29
CA PRO A 114 20.01 16.06 5.97
C PRO A 114 18.79 16.05 5.05
N LEU A 115 18.94 16.50 3.79
CA LEU A 115 17.85 16.53 2.82
C LEU A 115 17.32 15.11 2.55
N HIS A 116 16.00 14.92 2.76
CA HIS A 116 15.28 13.64 2.70
C HIS A 116 15.58 12.63 3.83
N PHE A 117 16.37 13.00 4.83
CA PHE A 117 16.65 12.09 5.95
C PHE A 117 15.40 11.81 6.80
N ASP A 118 14.39 12.68 6.75
CA ASP A 118 13.05 12.43 7.28
C ASP A 118 12.41 11.16 6.69
N ARG A 119 12.61 10.88 5.40
CA ARG A 119 12.10 9.68 4.73
C ARG A 119 12.85 8.42 5.17
N VAL A 120 14.15 8.53 5.42
CA VAL A 120 14.95 7.45 6.04
C VAL A 120 14.40 7.13 7.43
N MET A 121 14.11 8.16 8.23
CA MET A 121 13.53 7.98 9.57
C MET A 121 12.13 7.38 9.51
N MET A 122 11.30 7.79 8.54
CA MET A 122 9.99 7.18 8.30
C MET A 122 10.11 5.71 7.94
N TYR A 123 11.03 5.37 7.02
CA TYR A 123 11.32 3.99 6.64
C TYR A 123 11.74 3.14 7.84
N LEU A 124 12.65 3.62 8.68
CA LEU A 124 13.04 2.88 9.89
C LEU A 124 11.90 2.73 10.90
N ARG A 125 10.95 3.68 10.96
CA ARG A 125 9.79 3.66 11.88
C ARG A 125 8.62 2.81 11.40
N GLN A 126 8.37 2.75 10.10
CA GLN A 126 7.16 2.16 9.52
C GLN A 126 7.44 1.01 8.55
N GLY A 127 8.67 0.90 8.02
CA GLY A 127 9.04 -0.08 7.00
C GLY A 127 8.70 0.36 5.57
N GLU A 128 8.16 1.57 5.40
CA GLU A 128 7.74 2.10 4.11
C GLU A 128 8.66 3.24 3.67
N LEU A 129 9.22 3.11 2.46
CA LEU A 129 10.01 4.16 1.83
C LEU A 129 9.18 4.78 0.71
N SER A 130 8.77 6.02 0.92
CA SER A 130 8.09 6.80 -0.12
C SER A 130 9.12 7.61 -0.90
N MET A 131 9.01 7.63 -2.24
CA MET A 131 9.66 8.67 -3.05
C MET A 131 8.65 9.62 -3.71
N ASP A 132 7.41 9.62 -3.21
CA ASP A 132 6.32 10.48 -3.66
C ASP A 132 6.74 11.94 -3.67
N GLY A 133 6.56 12.59 -4.83
CA GLY A 133 6.82 14.00 -5.01
C GLY A 133 8.30 14.40 -5.08
N LEU A 134 9.24 13.45 -5.05
CA LEU A 134 10.66 13.73 -5.23
C LEU A 134 11.00 13.95 -6.72
N SER A 135 11.93 14.87 -6.99
CA SER A 135 12.54 14.97 -8.32
C SER A 135 13.48 13.78 -8.57
N ASP A 136 13.84 13.53 -9.83
CA ASP A 136 14.81 12.49 -10.17
C ASP A 136 16.16 12.64 -9.47
N TRP A 137 16.58 13.89 -9.21
CA TRP A 137 17.80 14.17 -8.48
C TRP A 137 17.65 13.82 -7.01
N ASP A 138 16.52 14.18 -6.39
CA ASP A 138 16.20 13.88 -5.00
C ASP A 138 16.11 12.37 -4.76
N VAL A 139 15.45 11.63 -5.67
CA VAL A 139 15.39 10.16 -5.64
C VAL A 139 16.81 9.58 -5.63
N ARG A 140 17.71 10.06 -6.51
CA ARG A 140 19.09 9.59 -6.54
C ARG A 140 19.86 9.92 -5.26
N GLN A 141 19.62 11.08 -4.64
CA GLN A 141 20.26 11.38 -3.36
C GLN A 141 19.76 10.46 -2.26
N LEU A 142 18.45 10.23 -2.17
CA LEU A 142 17.87 9.33 -1.19
C LEU A 142 18.35 7.89 -1.39
N GLU A 143 18.42 7.39 -2.63
CA GLU A 143 19.00 6.08 -2.97
C GLU A 143 20.47 5.96 -2.50
N ARG A 144 21.28 7.02 -2.67
CA ARG A 144 22.67 7.04 -2.19
C ARG A 144 22.75 7.01 -0.66
N THR A 145 21.88 7.75 0.03
CA THR A 145 21.80 7.73 1.50
C THR A 145 21.38 6.35 2.00
N MET A 146 20.36 5.73 1.38
CA MET A 146 19.92 4.37 1.71
C MET A 146 21.06 3.36 1.51
N ALA A 147 21.79 3.45 0.41
CA ALA A 147 22.94 2.59 0.13
C ALA A 147 24.07 2.78 1.14
N TYR A 148 24.43 4.02 1.48
CA TYR A 148 25.44 4.32 2.49
C TYR A 148 25.08 3.72 3.86
N LEU A 149 23.81 3.86 4.25
CA LEU A 149 23.29 3.34 5.52
C LEU A 149 23.06 1.82 5.50
N ASN A 150 23.36 1.16 4.37
CA ASN A 150 23.09 -0.26 4.13
C ASN A 150 21.63 -0.63 4.45
N LEU A 151 20.70 0.22 4.03
CA LEU A 151 19.27 0.02 4.18
C LEU A 151 18.70 -0.56 2.89
N PRO A 152 17.94 -1.66 2.94
CA PRO A 152 17.31 -2.21 1.75
C PRO A 152 16.25 -1.24 1.25
N ILE A 153 16.16 -1.07 -0.06
CA ILE A 153 15.08 -0.32 -0.70
C ILE A 153 14.01 -1.35 -1.13
N PRO A 154 12.75 -1.21 -0.71
CA PRO A 154 11.69 -2.16 -1.06
C PRO A 154 11.57 -2.37 -2.59
N SER A 155 11.28 -3.60 -3.03
CA SER A 155 11.16 -3.95 -4.47
C SER A 155 10.09 -3.15 -5.19
N ASP A 156 8.98 -2.87 -4.52
CA ASP A 156 7.88 -2.05 -5.05
C ASP A 156 8.30 -0.58 -5.29
N ALA A 157 9.39 -0.13 -4.65
CA ALA A 157 9.97 1.21 -4.80
C ALA A 157 11.20 1.26 -5.72
N THR A 158 11.57 0.16 -6.39
CA THR A 158 12.84 0.06 -7.15
C THR A 158 12.72 -0.53 -8.55
N TRP A 159 11.51 -0.88 -8.99
CA TRP A 159 11.35 -1.37 -10.35
C TRP A 159 11.67 -0.24 -11.34
N THR A 160 12.40 -0.59 -12.40
CA THR A 160 12.68 0.31 -13.53
C THR A 160 12.18 -0.32 -14.81
N TRP A 161 12.13 0.42 -15.91
CA TRP A 161 11.92 -0.21 -17.22
C TRP A 161 13.08 -1.16 -17.53
N ASN A 162 12.78 -2.38 -17.95
CA ASN A 162 13.75 -3.44 -18.09
C ASN A 162 14.44 -3.39 -19.47
N PRO A 163 15.75 -3.07 -19.56
CA PRO A 163 16.44 -3.00 -20.84
C PRO A 163 16.46 -4.33 -21.60
N LYS A 164 16.36 -5.47 -20.90
CA LYS A 164 16.33 -6.82 -21.50
C LYS A 164 14.92 -7.21 -21.98
N GLN A 165 13.90 -6.47 -21.59
CA GLN A 165 12.50 -6.67 -21.98
C GLN A 165 11.95 -5.34 -22.50
N CYS A 166 12.70 -4.75 -23.43
CA CYS A 166 12.40 -3.46 -24.05
C CYS A 166 12.50 -3.60 -25.57
N HIS A 167 11.51 -3.09 -26.29
CA HIS A 167 11.58 -3.01 -27.74
C HIS A 167 12.76 -2.13 -28.18
N GLU A 168 13.43 -2.49 -29.28
CA GLU A 168 14.63 -1.80 -29.77
C GLU A 168 14.42 -0.32 -30.11
N SER A 169 13.18 0.06 -30.42
CA SER A 169 12.79 1.44 -30.74
C SER A 169 12.45 2.30 -29.52
N ILE A 170 12.44 1.71 -28.32
CA ILE A 170 12.20 2.43 -27.08
C ILE A 170 13.56 2.79 -26.47
N THR A 171 13.79 4.08 -26.30
CA THR A 171 14.96 4.60 -25.60
C THR A 171 14.65 4.73 -24.12
N LEU A 172 15.47 4.10 -23.28
CA LEU A 172 15.40 4.24 -21.83
C LEU A 172 16.37 5.33 -21.35
N SER A 173 15.91 6.20 -20.46
CA SER A 173 16.72 7.27 -19.87
C SER A 173 16.48 7.37 -18.35
N GLU A 174 17.21 8.27 -17.68
CA GLU A 174 17.05 8.53 -16.24
C GLU A 174 17.17 7.25 -15.42
N THR A 175 18.27 6.50 -15.61
CA THR A 175 18.48 5.19 -14.94
C THR A 175 17.31 4.23 -15.18
N ASN A 176 16.84 4.18 -16.44
CA ASN A 176 15.70 3.39 -16.91
C ASN A 176 14.36 3.73 -16.25
N ARG A 177 14.20 4.92 -15.67
CA ARG A 177 12.91 5.37 -15.12
C ARG A 177 12.02 6.03 -16.16
N CYS A 178 12.57 6.41 -17.31
CA CYS A 178 11.81 7.00 -18.39
C CYS A 178 11.92 6.13 -19.65
N ALA A 179 10.78 5.77 -20.22
CA ALA A 179 10.68 5.11 -21.52
C ALA A 179 10.18 6.10 -22.57
N PHE A 180 10.92 6.23 -23.66
CA PHE A 180 10.56 7.05 -24.82
C PHE A 180 10.42 6.19 -26.06
N ALA A 181 9.20 6.08 -26.56
CA ALA A 181 8.87 5.49 -27.85
C ALA A 181 8.87 6.60 -28.92
N ALA A 182 9.70 6.45 -29.94
CA ALA A 182 9.71 7.35 -31.10
C ALA A 182 8.56 7.02 -32.07
N ASP A 183 8.31 7.91 -33.04
CA ASP A 183 7.43 7.59 -34.16
C ASP A 183 7.96 6.37 -34.92
N LYS A 184 7.05 5.64 -35.55
CA LYS A 184 7.34 4.36 -36.19
C LYS A 184 8.51 4.43 -37.16
N THR A 185 9.35 3.39 -37.10
CA THR A 185 10.05 2.86 -38.27
C THR A 185 9.09 1.95 -39.04
N THR A 186 9.30 1.84 -40.35
CA THR A 186 8.42 1.33 -41.42
C THR A 186 7.67 -0.01 -41.22
N ASN A 187 7.89 -0.76 -40.13
CA ASN A 187 7.29 -2.07 -39.86
C ASN A 187 6.27 -2.04 -38.70
N GLY A 188 5.05 -1.58 -38.99
CA GLY A 188 3.74 -1.96 -38.43
C GLY A 188 3.55 -2.75 -37.10
N THR A 189 4.37 -2.62 -36.06
CA THR A 189 4.21 -3.36 -34.77
C THR A 189 4.04 -2.41 -33.57
N TYR A 190 3.55 -2.95 -32.44
CA TYR A 190 3.54 -2.25 -31.16
C TYR A 190 4.95 -2.24 -30.57
N GLN A 191 5.31 -1.12 -29.93
CA GLN A 191 6.53 -0.97 -29.17
C GLN A 191 6.18 -1.18 -27.69
N SER A 192 6.86 -2.11 -27.01
CA SER A 192 6.56 -2.40 -25.61
C SER A 192 7.80 -2.50 -24.73
N VAL A 193 7.64 -2.20 -23.44
CA VAL A 193 8.66 -2.40 -22.42
C VAL A 193 8.01 -2.84 -21.11
N LEU A 194 8.63 -3.80 -20.42
CA LEU A 194 8.20 -4.31 -19.12
C LEU A 194 9.02 -3.71 -17.99
N GLY A 195 8.48 -3.73 -16.78
CA GLY A 195 9.23 -3.46 -15.55
C GLY A 195 10.29 -4.53 -15.26
N SER A 196 11.30 -4.16 -14.48
CA SER A 196 12.41 -5.05 -14.10
C SER A 196 12.04 -6.07 -13.02
N SER A 197 10.98 -5.79 -12.26
CA SER A 197 10.52 -6.58 -11.11
C SER A 197 8.99 -6.60 -11.08
N PRO A 198 8.36 -7.64 -10.48
CA PRO A 198 6.93 -7.62 -10.23
C PRO A 198 6.60 -6.59 -9.14
N VAL A 199 5.39 -6.06 -9.18
CA VAL A 199 4.92 -5.03 -8.24
C VAL A 199 3.50 -5.33 -7.75
N THR A 200 3.22 -4.88 -6.53
CA THR A 200 1.84 -4.80 -6.02
C THR A 200 1.15 -3.50 -6.42
N GLN A 201 1.92 -2.44 -6.65
CA GLN A 201 1.42 -1.18 -7.19
C GLN A 201 2.52 -0.46 -7.96
N PHE A 202 2.15 0.39 -8.90
CA PHE A 202 3.09 1.31 -9.51
C PHE A 202 2.40 2.58 -9.94
N ARG A 203 3.19 3.66 -10.02
CA ARG A 203 2.74 4.94 -10.49
C ARG A 203 3.62 5.42 -11.65
N VAL A 204 2.98 5.95 -12.68
CA VAL A 204 3.64 6.51 -13.87
C VAL A 204 3.02 7.83 -14.27
N ARG A 205 3.79 8.68 -14.91
CA ARG A 205 3.34 9.94 -15.52
C ARG A 205 3.48 9.88 -17.02
N ILE A 206 2.46 10.33 -17.74
CA ILE A 206 2.49 10.49 -19.19
C ILE A 206 3.15 11.83 -19.52
N ASN A 207 4.41 11.83 -19.91
CA ASN A 207 5.14 13.04 -20.26
C ASN A 207 4.80 13.50 -21.69
N GLU A 208 4.53 12.55 -22.60
CA GLU A 208 4.20 12.80 -24.01
C GLU A 208 3.32 11.67 -24.56
N MET A 209 2.38 12.01 -25.46
CA MET A 209 1.50 11.06 -26.12
C MET A 209 0.96 11.65 -27.43
N ALA A 210 1.21 10.97 -28.55
CA ALA A 210 0.78 11.42 -29.88
C ALA A 210 -0.55 10.82 -30.35
N SER A 211 -1.04 9.74 -29.72
CA SER A 211 -2.30 9.07 -30.08
C SER A 211 -2.89 8.31 -28.90
N ASP A 212 -4.12 7.84 -29.02
CA ASP A 212 -4.76 6.98 -28.00
C ASP A 212 -4.27 5.53 -28.03
N ASP A 213 -3.39 5.16 -28.95
CA ASP A 213 -2.76 3.83 -29.00
C ASP A 213 -1.61 3.72 -27.98
N LEU A 214 -1.82 4.23 -26.78
CA LEU A 214 -0.95 4.09 -25.61
C LEU A 214 -1.67 3.23 -24.58
N TYR A 215 -1.01 2.18 -24.12
CA TYR A 215 -1.52 1.23 -23.14
C TYR A 215 -0.54 1.14 -21.97
N ILE A 216 -1.06 1.31 -20.76
CA ILE A 216 -0.32 1.20 -19.51
C ILE A 216 -1.03 0.16 -18.65
N GLY A 217 -0.29 -0.80 -18.09
CA GLY A 217 -0.93 -1.92 -17.42
C GLY A 217 -0.02 -2.76 -16.54
N LEU A 218 -0.59 -3.87 -16.07
CA LEU A 218 0.07 -4.96 -15.39
C LEU A 218 -0.05 -6.24 -16.21
N THR A 219 1.03 -7.01 -16.33
CA THR A 219 1.03 -8.26 -17.08
C THR A 219 1.90 -9.35 -16.44
N PRO A 220 1.55 -10.64 -16.55
CA PRO A 220 2.47 -11.73 -16.27
C PRO A 220 3.66 -11.69 -17.24
N GLN A 221 4.87 -12.08 -16.81
CA GLN A 221 6.02 -12.13 -17.73
C GLN A 221 5.94 -13.28 -18.75
N LYS A 222 5.31 -14.40 -18.39
CA LYS A 222 5.27 -15.61 -19.22
C LYS A 222 4.44 -15.37 -20.49
N GLY A 223 5.05 -15.59 -21.65
CA GLY A 223 4.38 -15.46 -22.96
C GLY A 223 4.40 -14.05 -23.55
N VAL A 224 5.10 -13.12 -22.90
CA VAL A 224 5.22 -11.73 -23.36
C VAL A 224 6.39 -11.58 -24.33
N HIS A 225 6.08 -11.15 -25.55
CA HIS A 225 7.08 -10.77 -26.54
C HIS A 225 6.92 -9.28 -26.87
N VAL A 226 7.94 -8.48 -26.54
CA VAL A 226 7.87 -7.00 -26.61
C VAL A 226 7.65 -6.43 -28.01
N SER A 227 7.91 -7.21 -29.07
CA SER A 227 7.67 -6.82 -30.48
C SER A 227 6.35 -7.34 -31.07
N ALA A 228 5.63 -8.19 -30.33
CA ALA A 228 4.37 -8.79 -30.78
C ALA A 228 3.27 -8.66 -29.73
N TYR A 229 3.43 -7.69 -28.84
CA TYR A 229 2.63 -7.60 -27.63
C TYR A 229 1.19 -7.24 -27.97
N ASN A 230 0.26 -8.03 -27.44
CA ASN A 230 -1.16 -7.77 -27.60
C ASN A 230 -1.75 -7.36 -26.24
N PRO A 231 -2.02 -6.07 -26.01
CA PRO A 231 -2.58 -5.58 -24.74
C PRO A 231 -4.00 -6.11 -24.47
N THR A 232 -4.61 -6.84 -25.41
CA THR A 232 -5.92 -7.48 -25.20
C THR A 232 -5.80 -8.93 -24.73
N LYS A 233 -4.61 -9.54 -24.68
CA LYS A 233 -4.43 -10.99 -24.42
C LYS A 233 -3.52 -11.25 -23.22
N GLY A 234 -4.08 -11.07 -22.03
CA GLY A 234 -3.47 -11.40 -20.73
C GLY A 234 -2.95 -10.16 -19.99
N GLY A 235 -3.30 -10.01 -18.71
CA GLY A 235 -3.03 -8.80 -17.91
C GLY A 235 -4.22 -7.84 -17.80
N VAL A 236 -3.96 -6.65 -17.23
CA VAL A 236 -4.93 -5.55 -17.08
C VAL A 236 -4.30 -4.25 -17.60
N TYR A 237 -4.94 -3.58 -18.55
CA TYR A 237 -4.40 -2.40 -19.25
C TYR A 237 -5.43 -1.30 -19.31
N MET A 238 -4.98 -0.07 -19.12
CA MET A 238 -5.72 1.12 -19.50
C MET A 238 -5.14 1.65 -20.82
N GLN A 239 -5.99 1.75 -21.84
CA GLN A 239 -5.72 2.48 -23.06
C GLN A 239 -5.95 3.98 -22.83
N ALA A 240 -5.22 4.81 -23.55
CA ALA A 240 -5.32 6.26 -23.43
C ALA A 240 -6.67 6.86 -23.78
N ASP A 241 -7.50 6.17 -24.58
CA ASP A 241 -8.90 6.57 -24.80
C ASP A 241 -9.81 6.38 -23.56
N GLY A 242 -9.30 5.75 -22.50
CA GLY A 242 -10.00 5.49 -21.24
C GLY A 242 -10.46 4.03 -21.09
N HIS A 243 -10.38 3.21 -22.14
CA HIS A 243 -10.82 1.83 -22.05
C HIS A 243 -9.85 0.95 -21.28
N VAL A 244 -10.39 0.09 -20.43
CA VAL A 244 -9.64 -0.92 -19.72
C VAL A 244 -9.90 -2.30 -20.30
N TYR A 245 -8.82 -3.03 -20.55
CA TYR A 245 -8.83 -4.42 -21.00
C TYR A 245 -8.34 -5.32 -19.87
N ALA A 246 -9.08 -6.38 -19.56
CA ALA A 246 -8.69 -7.41 -18.62
C ALA A 246 -9.04 -8.79 -19.16
N ASN A 247 -8.18 -9.79 -18.95
CA ASN A 247 -8.44 -11.21 -19.22
C ASN A 247 -8.98 -11.54 -20.63
N GLY A 248 -8.54 -10.85 -21.68
CA GLY A 248 -9.01 -11.16 -23.04
C GLY A 248 -10.15 -10.28 -23.55
N GLY A 249 -10.68 -9.37 -22.73
CA GLY A 249 -11.86 -8.56 -23.07
C GLY A 249 -11.79 -7.12 -22.56
N LYS A 250 -12.68 -6.29 -23.10
CA LYS A 250 -12.88 -4.90 -22.68
C LYS A 250 -13.84 -4.87 -21.50
N THR A 251 -13.42 -4.25 -20.39
CA THR A 251 -14.08 -4.39 -19.09
C THR A 251 -14.82 -3.13 -18.66
N VAL A 252 -14.12 -1.99 -18.62
CA VAL A 252 -14.63 -0.72 -18.08
C VAL A 252 -14.10 0.42 -18.96
N CYS A 253 -14.79 1.56 -18.96
CA CYS A 253 -14.30 2.79 -19.58
C CYS A 253 -14.22 3.89 -18.51
N PHE A 254 -13.05 4.51 -18.40
CA PHE A 254 -12.78 5.64 -17.53
C PHE A 254 -12.51 6.91 -18.36
N SER A 255 -12.12 7.98 -17.69
CA SER A 255 -11.69 9.22 -18.33
C SER A 255 -10.50 8.99 -19.25
N ARG A 256 -10.54 9.61 -20.43
CA ARG A 256 -9.43 9.65 -21.40
C ARG A 256 -8.18 10.25 -20.77
N LEU A 257 -7.04 9.61 -21.00
CA LEU A 257 -5.73 10.04 -20.54
C LEU A 257 -5.19 11.21 -21.37
N ARG A 258 -4.38 12.05 -20.73
CA ARG A 258 -3.77 13.25 -21.31
C ARG A 258 -2.31 13.35 -20.91
N ARG A 259 -1.58 14.17 -21.68
CA ARG A 259 -0.24 14.61 -21.28
C ARG A 259 -0.30 15.27 -19.90
N GLY A 260 0.60 14.84 -19.02
CA GLY A 260 0.71 15.30 -17.64
C GLY A 260 0.01 14.39 -16.64
N ASP A 261 -0.91 13.53 -17.09
CA ASP A 261 -1.65 12.63 -16.22
C ASP A 261 -0.73 11.64 -15.50
N MET A 262 -1.10 11.38 -14.26
CA MET A 262 -0.44 10.46 -13.36
C MET A 262 -1.39 9.31 -13.05
N ILE A 263 -0.94 8.09 -13.33
CA ILE A 263 -1.72 6.87 -13.17
C ILE A 263 -1.08 6.07 -12.07
N LEU A 264 -1.87 5.64 -11.10
CA LEU A 264 -1.51 4.64 -10.11
C LEU A 264 -2.37 3.41 -10.36
N MET A 265 -1.74 2.25 -10.57
CA MET A 265 -2.43 0.97 -10.57
C MET A 265 -2.03 0.19 -9.32
N ARG A 266 -3.01 -0.33 -8.59
CA ARG A 266 -2.79 -1.09 -7.35
C ARG A 266 -3.48 -2.44 -7.44
N ARG A 267 -2.78 -3.48 -7.01
CA ARG A 267 -3.30 -4.82 -6.80
C ARG A 267 -3.57 -5.03 -5.32
N ALA A 268 -4.80 -5.41 -4.99
CA ALA A 268 -5.19 -5.83 -3.65
C ALA A 268 -6.27 -6.91 -3.75
N ASP A 269 -6.11 -8.00 -3.01
CA ASP A 269 -7.10 -9.10 -2.92
C ASP A 269 -7.55 -9.66 -4.29
N GLY A 270 -6.63 -9.75 -5.25
CA GLY A 270 -6.90 -10.21 -6.61
C GLY A 270 -7.58 -9.17 -7.52
N ASN A 271 -7.93 -8.00 -7.00
CA ASN A 271 -8.45 -6.88 -7.78
C ASN A 271 -7.32 -5.95 -8.20
N ILE A 272 -7.43 -5.38 -9.39
CA ILE A 272 -6.63 -4.24 -9.85
C ILE A 272 -7.52 -2.99 -9.79
N SER A 273 -7.15 -2.00 -8.98
CA SER A 273 -7.77 -0.68 -8.99
C SER A 273 -6.89 0.34 -9.71
N ILE A 274 -7.52 1.39 -10.25
CA ILE A 274 -6.84 2.50 -10.91
C ILE A 274 -7.20 3.79 -10.20
N GLU A 275 -6.20 4.63 -10.01
CA GLU A 275 -6.31 6.01 -9.60
C GLU A 275 -5.69 6.90 -10.69
N LEU A 276 -6.38 7.98 -11.03
CA LEU A 276 -5.94 8.97 -12.02
C LEU A 276 -5.84 10.33 -11.33
N ASN A 277 -4.64 10.91 -11.33
CA ASN A 277 -4.35 12.23 -10.75
C ASN A 277 -4.81 12.39 -9.28
N GLY A 278 -4.69 11.33 -8.46
CA GLY A 278 -5.16 11.37 -7.06
C GLY A 278 -6.63 10.98 -6.87
N GLN A 279 -7.39 10.78 -7.95
CA GLN A 279 -8.80 10.38 -7.88
C GLN A 279 -8.95 8.88 -8.15
N GLU A 280 -9.49 8.15 -7.18
CA GLU A 280 -9.80 6.73 -7.34
C GLU A 280 -10.93 6.54 -8.37
N LEU A 281 -10.62 5.77 -9.42
CA LEU A 281 -11.57 5.44 -10.49
C LEU A 281 -12.31 4.12 -10.21
N GLY A 282 -11.70 3.24 -9.42
CA GLY A 282 -12.29 1.96 -8.98
C GLY A 282 -11.59 0.73 -9.55
N VAL A 283 -12.24 -0.42 -9.45
CA VAL A 283 -11.71 -1.71 -9.88
C VAL A 283 -11.78 -1.84 -11.41
N ALA A 284 -10.62 -2.07 -12.02
CA ALA A 284 -10.37 -2.17 -13.45
C ALA A 284 -10.41 -3.62 -13.97
N GLY A 285 -10.16 -4.60 -13.10
CA GLY A 285 -10.22 -6.02 -13.44
C GLY A 285 -9.74 -6.91 -12.29
N THR A 286 -9.84 -8.23 -12.51
CA THR A 286 -9.36 -9.25 -11.57
C THR A 286 -8.22 -10.05 -12.18
N VAL A 287 -7.29 -10.48 -11.33
CA VAL A 287 -6.12 -11.27 -11.69
C VAL A 287 -5.93 -12.39 -10.65
N ASP A 288 -5.33 -13.50 -11.07
CA ASP A 288 -4.92 -14.56 -10.14
C ASP A 288 -3.93 -13.98 -9.12
N PRO A 289 -4.20 -14.04 -7.79
CA PRO A 289 -3.35 -13.47 -6.74
C PRO A 289 -1.98 -14.14 -6.61
N THR A 290 -1.79 -15.33 -7.19
CA THR A 290 -0.54 -16.09 -7.11
C THR A 290 0.46 -15.73 -8.22
N VAL A 291 0.01 -15.01 -9.25
CA VAL A 291 0.83 -14.67 -10.41
C VAL A 291 1.59 -13.36 -10.16
N ASP A 292 2.88 -13.36 -10.46
CA ASP A 292 3.70 -12.15 -10.48
C ASP A 292 3.32 -11.27 -11.67
N LEU A 293 3.06 -9.98 -11.39
CA LEU A 293 2.65 -9.01 -12.40
C LEU A 293 3.67 -7.88 -12.50
N PHE A 294 4.04 -7.56 -13.73
CA PHE A 294 5.02 -6.55 -14.07
C PHE A 294 4.31 -5.35 -14.70
N PRO A 295 4.73 -4.11 -14.38
CA PRO A 295 4.30 -2.94 -15.12
C PRO A 295 4.66 -3.09 -16.60
N VAL A 296 3.81 -2.59 -17.47
CA VAL A 296 4.04 -2.64 -18.91
C VAL A 296 3.53 -1.38 -19.58
N LEU A 297 4.36 -0.89 -20.50
CA LEU A 297 4.04 0.15 -21.45
C LEU A 297 3.96 -0.48 -22.83
N CYS A 298 2.92 -0.18 -23.58
CA CYS A 298 2.77 -0.60 -24.97
C CYS A 298 2.19 0.55 -25.79
N THR A 299 2.82 0.90 -26.91
CA THR A 299 2.35 2.01 -27.75
C THR A 299 2.57 1.76 -29.23
N TRP A 300 1.69 2.33 -30.06
CA TRP A 300 1.83 2.32 -31.52
C TRP A 300 2.42 3.62 -32.08
N ALA A 301 2.42 4.69 -31.28
CA ALA A 301 2.87 6.01 -31.67
C ALA A 301 3.84 6.59 -30.65
N ARG A 302 4.37 7.78 -30.95
CA ARG A 302 5.26 8.49 -30.04
C ARG A 302 4.62 8.66 -28.66
N ALA A 303 5.34 8.22 -27.63
CA ALA A 303 4.93 8.35 -26.25
C ALA A 303 6.15 8.41 -25.32
N LYS A 304 6.04 9.17 -24.23
CA LYS A 304 7.05 9.26 -23.18
C LYS A 304 6.37 9.03 -21.84
N VAL A 305 6.84 8.04 -21.09
CA VAL A 305 6.27 7.68 -19.78
C VAL A 305 7.38 7.49 -18.75
N SER A 306 7.30 8.25 -17.66
CA SER A 306 8.23 8.17 -16.53
C SER A 306 7.59 7.46 -15.35
N ILE A 307 8.37 6.62 -14.67
CA ILE A 307 8.04 6.07 -13.36
C ILE A 307 8.01 7.22 -12.36
N VAL A 308 6.98 7.23 -11.52
CA VAL A 308 6.84 8.17 -10.42
C VAL A 308 6.75 7.32 -9.17
N TYR A 309 7.65 7.58 -8.23
CA TYR A 309 7.65 6.90 -6.95
C TYR A 309 6.88 7.71 -5.91
#